data_AF-A0A8X6WER9-F1
#
_entry.id   AF-A0A8X6WER9-F1
#
_cell.length_a   1.000
_cell.length_b   1.000
_cell.length_c   1.000
_cell.angle_alpha   90.00
_cell.angle_beta   90.00
_cell.angle_gamma   90.00
#
_symmetry.space_group_name_H-M   'P 1'
#
loop_
_entity.id
_entity.type
_entity.pdbx_description
1 polymer ?
#
loop_
_entity_poly.entity_id
_entity_poly.type
_entity_poly.pdbx_seq_one_letter_code
_entity_poly.pdbx_strand_id
1 'polypeptide(L)'
;MTEVNAVQIPAYNKSDPRLMVYHVKAHFALATPKPITESITKYNYIVSHIPPDIASLVRDILIKPDAIDPLWKFEKTELINRSGESSTQEIRQLLSGEELGSRRPSELLRNMTRRAETFNVPEKLMLELFLQRLPSRVQSILAAVSILL
;
A
#
# COMPACT_ATOMS: atom_id res chain seq x y z
N MET A 1 -17.98 -26.33 24.21
CA MET A 1 -16.77 -25.75 23.61
C MET A 1 -17.24 -24.72 22.61
N THR A 2 -17.02 -23.43 22.86
CA THR A 2 -17.45 -22.37 21.94
C THR A 2 -16.55 -22.46 20.71
N GLU A 3 -17.11 -22.78 19.54
CA GLU A 3 -16.37 -22.73 18.28
C GLU A 3 -15.84 -21.31 18.09
N VAL A 4 -14.52 -21.17 18.15
CA VAL A 4 -13.86 -19.93 17.76
C VAL A 4 -13.90 -19.96 16.23
N ASN A 5 -14.83 -19.22 15.64
CA ASN A 5 -14.83 -19.04 14.19
C ASN A 5 -13.49 -18.43 13.79
N ALA A 6 -12.72 -19.17 12.98
CA ALA A 6 -11.44 -18.69 12.48
C ALA A 6 -11.68 -17.40 11.69
N VAL A 7 -10.90 -16.36 12.02
CA VAL A 7 -10.99 -15.07 11.33
C VAL A 7 -10.68 -15.29 9.86
N GLN A 8 -11.64 -14.94 9.01
CA GLN A 8 -11.50 -15.02 7.56
C GLN A 8 -10.63 -13.86 7.07
N ILE A 9 -9.35 -14.12 6.81
CA ILE A 9 -8.45 -13.11 6.28
C ILE A 9 -8.49 -13.15 4.75
N PRO A 10 -8.69 -12.02 4.05
CA PRO A 10 -8.68 -11.99 2.60
C PRO A 10 -7.31 -12.37 2.04
N ALA A 11 -7.30 -12.85 0.79
CA ALA A 11 -6.08 -13.23 0.10
C ALA A 11 -5.05 -12.08 0.07
N TYR A 12 -3.77 -12.43 0.20
CA TYR A 12 -2.68 -11.47 0.19
C TYR A 12 -2.60 -10.73 -1.15
N ASN A 13 -2.76 -9.40 -1.11
CA ASN A 13 -2.61 -8.54 -2.28
C ASN A 13 -1.14 -8.11 -2.45
N LYS A 14 -0.42 -8.75 -3.38
CA LYS A 14 0.98 -8.41 -3.70
C LYS A 14 1.15 -7.01 -4.30
N SER A 15 0.12 -6.49 -4.96
CA SER A 15 0.18 -5.16 -5.58
C SER A 15 0.09 -4.02 -4.57
N ASP A 16 -0.52 -4.29 -3.40
CA ASP A 16 -0.58 -3.32 -2.30
C ASP A 16 -0.57 -4.06 -0.95
N PRO A 17 0.63 -4.41 -0.45
CA PRO A 17 0.80 -5.03 0.86
C PRO A 17 0.26 -4.17 2.01
N ARG A 18 0.14 -2.85 1.82
CA ARG A 18 -0.37 -1.93 2.86
C ARG A 18 -1.85 -2.14 3.08
N LEU A 19 -2.62 -2.24 1.99
CA LEU A 19 -4.06 -2.48 2.08
C LEU A 19 -4.38 -3.80 2.80
N MET A 20 -3.55 -4.83 2.63
CA MET A 20 -3.71 -6.10 3.35
C MET A 20 -3.67 -5.89 4.88
N VAL A 21 -2.74 -5.08 5.39
CA VAL A 21 -2.66 -4.78 6.84
C VAL A 21 -3.95 -4.12 7.35
N TYR A 22 -4.51 -3.17 6.60
CA TYR A 22 -5.78 -2.53 6.97
C TYR A 22 -6.95 -3.51 6.97
N HIS A 23 -7.05 -4.37 5.95
CA HIS A 23 -8.08 -5.40 5.89
C HIS A 23 -8.00 -6.36 7.07
N VAL A 24 -6.81 -6.89 7.37
CA VAL A 24 -6.60 -7.83 8.47
C VAL A 24 -6.99 -7.21 9.82
N LYS A 25 -6.64 -5.94 10.06
CA LYS A 25 -7.04 -5.20 11.27
C LYS A 25 -8.56 -5.10 11.41
N ALA A 26 -9.28 -4.82 10.32
CA ALA A 26 -10.73 -4.78 10.32
C ALA A 26 -11.33 -6.15 10.67
N HIS A 27 -10.77 -7.23 10.12
CA HIS A 27 -11.22 -8.59 10.43
C HIS A 27 -10.96 -8.99 11.89
N PHE A 28 -9.85 -8.55 12.49
CA PHE A 28 -9.63 -8.73 13.93
C PHE A 28 -10.63 -7.97 14.79
N ALA A 29 -11.00 -6.75 14.39
CA ALA A 29 -11.99 -5.95 15.09
C ALA A 29 -13.40 -6.55 15.01
N LEU A 30 -13.73 -7.20 13.89
CA LEU A 30 -15.03 -7.82 13.62
C LEU A 30 -15.10 -9.31 14.01
N ALA A 31 -14.04 -9.86 14.62
CA ALA A 31 -14.00 -11.26 15.01
C ALA A 31 -15.12 -11.59 16.02
N THR A 32 -15.71 -12.77 15.87
CA THR A 32 -16.79 -13.27 16.73
C THR A 32 -16.33 -14.51 17.50
N PRO A 33 -16.73 -14.67 18.78
CA PRO A 33 -17.69 -13.87 19.55
C PRO A 33 -17.13 -12.56 20.14
N LYS A 34 -15.82 -12.34 20.09
CA LYS A 34 -15.17 -11.12 20.57
C LYS A 34 -14.02 -10.69 19.65
N PRO A 35 -13.69 -9.39 19.58
CA PRO A 35 -12.55 -8.90 18.81
C PRO A 35 -11.24 -9.55 19.25
N ILE A 36 -10.33 -9.75 18.30
CA ILE A 36 -8.97 -10.19 18.60
C ILE A 36 -8.13 -8.97 18.98
N THR A 37 -7.68 -8.93 20.23
CA THR A 37 -6.90 -7.81 20.77
C THR A 37 -5.43 -8.17 21.03
N GLU A 38 -5.16 -9.41 21.43
CA GLU A 38 -3.83 -9.92 21.76
C GLU A 38 -2.86 -9.87 20.57
N SER A 39 -1.70 -9.21 20.75
CA SER A 39 -0.70 -9.02 19.68
C SER A 39 -0.18 -10.35 19.12
N ILE A 40 0.12 -11.32 20.00
CA ILE A 40 0.60 -12.65 19.58
C ILE A 40 -0.43 -13.39 18.72
N THR A 41 -1.71 -13.28 19.05
CA THR A 41 -2.81 -13.91 18.30
C THR A 41 -2.94 -13.27 16.91
N LYS A 42 -2.90 -11.93 16.83
CA LYS A 42 -2.89 -11.21 15.54
C LYS A 42 -1.69 -11.58 14.67
N TYR A 43 -0.51 -11.68 15.27
CA TYR A 43 0.71 -12.09 14.60
C TYR A 43 0.57 -13.49 14.00
N ASN A 44 0.12 -14.49 14.77
CA ASN A 44 -0.06 -15.86 14.28
C ASN A 44 -1.04 -15.96 13.10
N TYR A 45 -2.13 -15.18 13.14
CA TYR A 45 -3.08 -15.07 12.05
C TYR A 45 -2.45 -14.51 10.77
N ILE A 46 -1.62 -13.48 10.90
CA ILE A 46 -0.89 -12.91 9.77
C ILE A 46 0.10 -13.93 9.20
N VAL A 47 0.95 -14.54 10.04
CA VAL A 47 1.96 -15.52 9.59
C VAL A 47 1.33 -16.71 8.86
N SER A 48 0.17 -17.20 9.33
CA SER A 48 -0.54 -18.31 8.68
C SER A 48 -1.15 -17.98 7.32
N HIS A 49 -1.31 -16.71 6.97
CA HIS A 49 -1.95 -16.26 5.72
C HIS A 49 -0.98 -15.59 4.73
N ILE A 50 0.30 -15.44 5.10
CA ILE A 50 1.31 -14.88 4.19
C ILE A 50 1.77 -15.95 3.18
N PRO A 51 1.83 -15.63 1.88
CA PRO A 51 2.38 -16.52 0.86
C PRO A 51 3.86 -16.90 1.10
N PRO A 52 4.33 -18.09 0.70
CA PRO A 52 5.71 -18.54 0.95
C PRO A 52 6.81 -17.61 0.42
N ASP A 53 6.59 -16.95 -0.72
CA ASP A 53 7.53 -15.99 -1.29
C ASP A 53 7.68 -14.74 -0.41
N ILE A 54 6.57 -14.24 0.11
CA ILE A 54 6.56 -13.11 1.05
C ILE A 54 7.14 -13.53 2.39
N ALA A 55 6.80 -14.71 2.91
CA ALA A 55 7.37 -15.25 4.15
C ALA A 55 8.89 -15.38 4.08
N SER A 56 9.43 -15.70 2.89
CA SER A 56 10.88 -15.75 2.65
C SER A 56 11.51 -14.35 2.71
N LEU A 57 10.85 -13.32 2.19
CA LEU A 57 11.33 -11.92 2.23
C LEU A 57 11.39 -11.35 3.65
N VAL A 58 10.49 -11.77 4.53
CA VAL A 58 10.41 -11.32 5.94
C VAL A 58 10.87 -12.38 6.95
N ARG A 59 11.65 -13.37 6.50
CA ARG A 59 12.02 -14.57 7.29
C ARG A 59 12.65 -14.24 8.65
N ASP A 60 13.57 -13.28 8.70
CA ASP A 60 14.24 -12.86 9.93
C ASP A 60 13.27 -12.35 11.00
N ILE A 61 12.20 -11.66 10.57
CA ILE A 61 11.13 -11.16 11.44
C ILE A 61 10.25 -12.31 11.91
N LEU A 62 10.00 -13.28 11.02
CA LEU A 62 9.19 -14.45 11.34
C LEU A 62 9.87 -15.38 12.36
N ILE A 63 11.18 -15.57 12.22
CA ILE A 63 11.98 -16.47 13.07
C ILE A 63 12.36 -15.80 14.39
N LYS A 64 12.55 -14.48 14.41
CA LYS A 64 12.86 -13.69 15.60
C LYS A 64 11.89 -12.53 15.74
N PRO A 65 10.62 -12.79 16.08
CA PRO A 65 9.65 -11.73 16.31
C PRO A 65 10.10 -10.85 17.50
N ASP A 66 9.69 -9.59 17.48
CA ASP A 66 9.88 -8.70 18.63
C ASP A 66 9.15 -9.28 19.85
N ALA A 67 9.82 -9.34 21.00
CA ALA A 67 9.25 -9.95 22.19
C ALA A 67 8.11 -9.12 22.81
N ILE A 68 8.06 -7.82 22.54
CA ILE A 68 7.10 -6.88 23.14
C ILE A 68 5.93 -6.63 22.20
N ASP A 69 6.21 -6.44 20.91
CA ASP A 69 5.16 -6.28 19.90
C ASP A 69 5.54 -6.91 18.55
N PRO A 70 5.30 -8.23 18.38
CA PRO A 70 5.58 -8.95 17.14
C PRO A 70 4.94 -8.31 15.90
N LEU A 71 3.78 -7.67 16.09
CA LEU A 71 2.97 -7.09 15.03
C LEU A 71 3.49 -5.72 14.59
N TRP A 72 4.01 -4.92 15.51
CA TRP A 72 4.48 -3.56 15.23
C TRP A 72 5.52 -3.47 14.10
N LYS A 73 6.59 -4.28 14.19
CA LYS A 73 7.66 -4.27 13.17
C LYS A 73 7.18 -4.77 11.81
N PHE A 74 6.30 -5.76 11.82
CA PHE A 74 5.69 -6.30 10.63
C PHE A 74 4.83 -5.25 9.91
N GLU A 75 4.01 -4.51 10.65
CA GLU A 75 3.09 -3.50 10.11
C GLU A 75 3.78 -2.21 9.66
N LYS A 76 4.74 -1.71 10.42
CA LYS A 76 5.24 -0.34 10.24
C LYS A 76 6.30 -0.18 9.16
N THR A 77 7.07 -1.21 8.86
CA THR A 77 8.35 -0.97 8.20
C THR A 77 8.70 -2.09 7.24
N GLU A 78 8.69 -3.34 7.67
CA GLU A 78 9.48 -4.32 6.93
C GLU A 78 8.74 -5.03 5.79
N LEU A 79 7.48 -5.41 5.97
CA LEU A 79 6.72 -6.04 4.87
C LEU A 79 6.63 -5.09 3.66
N ILE A 80 6.36 -3.82 3.95
CA ILE A 80 6.18 -2.76 2.96
C ILE A 80 7.53 -2.37 2.34
N ASN A 81 8.59 -2.19 3.15
CA ASN A 81 9.89 -1.74 2.64
C ASN A 81 10.65 -2.86 1.91
N ARG A 82 10.54 -4.11 2.35
CA ARG A 82 11.23 -5.26 1.73
C ARG A 82 10.48 -5.85 0.55
N SER A 83 9.20 -5.50 0.38
CA SER A 83 8.54 -5.58 -0.93
C SER A 83 9.11 -4.57 -1.93
N GLY A 84 10.42 -4.28 -1.88
CA GLY A 84 11.11 -3.22 -2.61
C GLY A 84 10.96 -3.28 -4.14
N GLU A 85 10.54 -4.42 -4.68
CA GLU A 85 10.04 -4.52 -6.05
C GLU A 85 8.80 -3.65 -6.26
N SER A 86 7.80 -3.71 -5.38
CA SER A 86 6.62 -2.84 -5.40
C SER A 86 7.03 -1.38 -5.23
N SER A 87 7.84 -1.00 -4.24
CA SER A 87 8.21 0.41 -4.06
C SER A 87 8.98 0.97 -5.27
N THR A 88 10.01 0.26 -5.74
CA THR A 88 10.76 0.66 -6.94
C THR A 88 9.88 0.67 -8.19
N GLN A 89 8.94 -0.26 -8.30
CA GLN A 89 7.96 -0.28 -9.39
C GLN A 89 6.97 0.89 -9.30
N GLU A 90 6.50 1.25 -8.11
CA GLU A 90 5.59 2.38 -7.88
C GLU A 90 6.25 3.71 -8.30
N ILE A 91 7.50 3.96 -7.88
CA ILE A 91 8.23 5.16 -8.32
C ILE A 91 8.56 5.10 -9.81
N ARG A 92 8.91 3.93 -10.37
CA ARG A 92 9.11 3.78 -11.81
C ARG A 92 7.83 4.07 -12.58
N GLN A 93 6.67 3.58 -12.14
CA GLN A 93 5.37 3.86 -12.76
C GLN A 93 4.95 5.33 -12.58
N LEU A 94 5.35 5.95 -11.47
CA LEU A 94 5.17 7.39 -11.26
C LEU A 94 6.08 8.23 -12.17
N LEU A 95 7.24 7.73 -12.59
CA LEU A 95 8.14 8.47 -13.48
C LEU A 95 7.95 8.12 -14.97
N SER A 96 7.53 6.89 -15.28
CA SER A 96 7.43 6.38 -16.66
C SER A 96 6.25 6.96 -17.45
N GLY A 97 5.47 7.86 -16.85
CA GLY A 97 4.40 8.58 -17.55
C GLY A 97 3.17 7.70 -17.84
N GLU A 98 2.43 7.32 -16.80
CA GLU A 98 1.12 6.70 -17.00
C GLU A 98 0.16 7.70 -17.67
N GLU A 99 -0.18 7.46 -18.94
CA GLU A 99 -1.03 8.36 -19.74
C GLU A 99 -2.46 8.42 -19.20
N LEU A 100 -3.13 9.57 -19.35
CA LEU A 100 -4.53 9.71 -18.92
C LEU A 100 -5.45 8.66 -19.57
N GLY A 101 -5.28 8.38 -20.87
CA GLY A 101 -6.11 7.45 -21.62
C GLY A 101 -7.60 7.82 -21.56
N SER A 102 -8.46 6.84 -21.26
CA SER A 102 -9.91 7.03 -21.07
C SER A 102 -10.33 7.40 -19.65
N ARG A 103 -9.36 7.62 -18.74
CA ARG A 103 -9.62 7.83 -17.31
C ARG A 103 -9.94 9.27 -17.00
N ARG A 104 -10.61 9.50 -15.87
CA ARG A 104 -10.81 10.87 -15.38
C ARG A 104 -9.50 11.43 -14.82
N PRO A 105 -9.23 12.74 -14.98
CA PRO A 105 -8.04 13.38 -14.40
C PRO A 105 -7.92 13.16 -12.89
N SER A 106 -9.04 13.15 -12.17
CA SER A 106 -9.07 12.87 -10.72
C SER A 106 -8.67 11.43 -10.38
N GLU A 107 -9.02 10.45 -11.22
CA GLU A 107 -8.63 9.04 -11.04
C GLU A 107 -7.12 8.87 -11.26
N LEU A 108 -6.58 9.52 -12.30
CA LEU A 108 -5.14 9.55 -12.55
C LEU A 108 -4.40 10.19 -11.37
N LEU A 109 -4.83 11.37 -10.92
CA LEU A 109 -4.18 12.08 -9.81
C LEU A 109 -4.21 11.24 -8.53
N ARG A 110 -5.35 10.62 -8.20
CA ARG A 110 -5.45 9.74 -7.02
C ARG A 110 -4.46 8.57 -7.10
N ASN A 111 -4.35 7.95 -8.27
CA ASN A 111 -3.39 6.87 -8.47
C ASN A 111 -1.96 7.36 -8.31
N MET A 112 -1.59 8.48 -8.95
CA MET A 112 -0.27 9.09 -8.82
C MET A 112 0.09 9.41 -7.37
N THR A 113 -0.82 10.05 -6.64
CA THR A 113 -0.62 10.39 -5.22
C THR A 113 -0.38 9.15 -4.38
N ARG A 114 -1.18 8.08 -4.59
CA ARG A 114 -0.97 6.78 -3.92
C ARG A 114 0.45 6.24 -4.15
N ARG A 115 0.95 6.26 -5.39
CA ARG A 115 2.31 5.78 -5.72
C ARG A 115 3.39 6.61 -5.04
N ALA A 116 3.13 7.89 -4.81
CA ALA A 116 4.07 8.86 -4.26
C ALA A 116 4.15 8.86 -2.72
N GLU A 117 3.18 8.25 -2.02
CA GLU A 117 3.01 8.32 -0.56
C GLU A 117 4.28 7.97 0.22
N THR A 118 5.14 7.10 -0.32
CA THR A 118 6.34 6.60 0.36
C THR A 118 7.62 7.33 0.02
N PHE A 119 7.56 8.22 -0.97
CA PHE A 119 8.76 8.83 -1.57
C PHE A 119 8.94 10.30 -1.21
N ASN A 120 8.05 10.88 -0.38
CA ASN A 120 8.05 12.31 -0.06
C ASN A 120 8.19 13.19 -1.32
N VAL A 121 7.46 12.83 -2.38
CA VAL A 121 7.53 13.58 -3.64
C VAL A 121 6.97 14.99 -3.40
N PRO A 122 7.74 16.06 -3.71
CA PRO A 122 7.27 17.42 -3.54
C PRO A 122 5.97 17.67 -4.32
N GLU A 123 5.02 18.40 -3.73
CA GLU A 123 3.72 18.70 -4.35
C GLU A 123 3.89 19.36 -5.73
N LYS A 124 4.86 20.27 -5.86
CA LYS A 124 5.19 20.91 -7.14
C LYS A 124 5.61 19.89 -8.21
N LEU A 125 6.46 18.92 -7.85
CA LEU A 125 6.88 17.86 -8.77
C LEU A 125 5.71 16.93 -9.12
N MET A 126 4.85 16.62 -8.16
CA MET A 126 3.63 15.85 -8.41
C MET A 126 2.70 16.55 -9.40
N LEU A 127 2.52 17.87 -9.25
CA LEU A 127 1.72 18.68 -10.16
C LEU A 127 2.35 18.70 -11.56
N GLU A 128 3.66 18.93 -11.67
CA GLU A 128 4.38 18.91 -12.95
C GLU A 128 4.22 17.56 -13.67
N LEU A 129 4.45 16.45 -12.98
CA LEU A 129 4.25 15.11 -13.53
C LEU A 129 2.80 14.85 -13.96
N PHE A 130 1.83 15.38 -13.22
CA PHE A 130 0.41 15.23 -13.55
C PHE A 130 0.05 16.01 -14.80
N LEU A 131 0.49 17.27 -14.91
CA LEU A 131 0.25 18.13 -16.07
C LEU A 131 0.84 17.52 -17.35
N GLN A 132 2.04 16.94 -17.26
CA GLN A 132 2.70 16.26 -18.38
C GLN A 132 1.91 15.06 -18.93
N ARG A 133 0.98 14.49 -18.15
CA ARG A 133 0.17 13.32 -18.55
C ARG A 133 -1.20 13.68 -19.11
N LEU A 134 -1.58 14.96 -19.06
CA LEU A 134 -2.83 15.44 -19.66
C LEU A 134 -2.69 15.47 -21.19
N PRO A 135 -3.80 15.43 -21.95
CA PRO A 135 -3.73 15.55 -23.41
C PRO A 135 -3.06 16.85 -23.84
N SER A 136 -2.29 16.83 -24.93
CA SER A 136 -1.49 17.98 -25.39
C SER A 136 -2.31 19.27 -25.51
N ARG A 137 -3.57 19.17 -25.95
CA ARG A 137 -4.48 20.32 -26.04
C ARG A 137 -4.73 20.99 -24.68
N VAL A 138 -4.89 20.20 -23.63
CA VAL A 138 -5.09 20.70 -22.26
C VAL A 138 -3.79 21.33 -21.75
N GLN A 139 -2.66 20.70 -22.01
CA GLN A 139 -1.34 21.26 -21.64
C GLN A 139 -1.10 22.62 -22.30
N SER A 140 -1.40 22.76 -23.60
CA SER A 140 -1.24 24.03 -24.33
C SER A 140 -2.11 25.15 -23.75
N ILE A 141 -3.37 24.84 -23.39
CA ILE A 141 -4.27 25.81 -22.76
C ILE A 141 -3.74 26.21 -21.39
N LEU A 142 -3.35 25.24 -20.57
CA LEU A 142 -2.82 25.51 -19.23
C LEU A 142 -1.52 26.32 -19.29
N ALA A 143 -0.60 26.00 -20.20
CA ALA A 143 0.62 26.78 -20.39
C ALA A 143 0.32 28.23 -20.79
N ALA A 144 -0.65 28.45 -21.69
CA ALA A 144 -1.05 29.80 -22.08
C ALA A 144 -1.66 30.59 -20.91
N VAL A 145 -2.47 29.95 -20.07
CA VAL A 145 -3.11 30.59 -18.91
C VAL A 145 -2.12 30.82 -17.76
N SER A 146 -1.19 29.88 -17.53
CA SER A 146 -0.16 30.00 -16.49
C SER A 146 0.95 31.01 -16.82
N ILE A 147 1.15 31.35 -18.10
CA ILE A 147 2.04 32.44 -18.54
C ILE A 147 1.36 33.82 -18.38
N LEU A 148 0.03 33.86 -18.25
CA LEU A 148 -0.78 35.08 -18.13
C LEU A 148 -1.11 35.48 -16.67
N LEU A 149 -0.59 34.73 -15.69
CA LEU A 149 -0.69 34.98 -14.25
C LEU A 149 0.72 35.22 -13.67
#